data_AF-A0A929G8R0-F1
#
_entry.id   AF-A0A929G8R0-F1
#
_cell.length_a   1.000
_cell.length_b   1.000
_cell.length_c   1.000
_cell.angle_alpha   90.00
_cell.angle_beta   90.00
_cell.angle_gamma   90.00
#
_symmetry.space_group_name_H-M   'P 1'
#
loop_
_entity.id
_entity.type
_entity.pdbx_description
1 polymer ?
#
loop_
_entity_poly.entity_id
_entity_poly.type
_entity_poly.pdbx_seq_one_letter_code
_entity_poly.pdbx_strand_id
1 'polypeptide(L)'
;MEAIWQWGLELIRTIQLVHGPTLDAIFKAITFLGEEEFFIMLLPLVFWCVDFAVGARLAFVFLLSAYANTGLKYLFAHPRPFELDPAVKLHDAEGYGLPSGHSQSAVVVWGTIA
;
A
#
# COMPACT_ATOMS: atom_id res chain seq x y z
N MET A 1 -20.78 -5.43 11.27
CA MET A 1 -19.40 -4.91 11.36
C MET A 1 -18.51 -5.87 12.11
N GLU A 2 -18.83 -6.23 13.36
CA GLU A 2 -18.06 -7.20 14.15
C GLU A 2 -17.75 -8.52 13.41
N ALA A 3 -18.75 -9.16 12.82
CA ALA A 3 -18.54 -10.41 12.06
C ALA A 3 -17.57 -10.25 10.88
N ILE A 4 -17.56 -9.09 10.21
CA ILE A 4 -16.65 -8.82 9.08
C ILE A 4 -15.22 -8.63 9.58
N TRP A 5 -15.07 -7.94 10.71
CA TRP A 5 -13.76 -7.75 11.34
C TRP A 5 -13.17 -9.06 11.86
N GLN A 6 -13.98 -9.88 12.53
CA GLN A 6 -13.54 -11.20 12.99
C GLN A 6 -13.13 -12.10 11.83
N TRP A 7 -13.95 -12.16 10.77
CA TRP A 7 -13.59 -12.88 9.55
C TRP A 7 -12.28 -12.38 8.93
N GLY A 8 -12.07 -11.06 8.87
CA GLY A 8 -10.84 -10.46 8.37
C GLY A 8 -9.62 -10.80 9.23
N LEU A 9 -9.76 -10.78 10.55
CA LEU A 9 -8.69 -11.16 11.48
C LEU A 9 -8.35 -12.65 11.38
N GLU A 10 -9.34 -13.53 11.27
CA GLU A 10 -9.14 -14.97 11.05
C GLU A 10 -8.37 -15.23 9.74
N LEU A 11 -8.74 -14.53 8.66
CA LEU A 11 -8.01 -14.60 7.40
C LEU A 11 -6.55 -14.16 7.56
N ILE A 12 -6.31 -13.02 8.21
CA ILE A 12 -4.95 -12.51 8.46
C ILE A 12 -4.13 -13.53 9.26
N ARG A 13 -4.67 -14.06 10.36
CA ARG A 13 -3.98 -15.07 11.18
C ARG A 13 -3.68 -16.33 10.38
N THR A 14 -4.61 -16.77 9.53
CA THR A 14 -4.41 -17.95 8.67
C THR A 14 -3.25 -17.74 7.69
N ILE A 15 -3.19 -16.56 7.06
CA ILE A 15 -2.06 -16.19 6.18
C ILE A 15 -0.76 -16.10 6.97
N GLN A 16 -0.80 -15.58 8.20
CA GLN A 16 0.37 -15.46 9.06
C GLN A 16 0.91 -16.82 9.55
N LEU A 17 0.15 -17.92 9.48
CA LEU A 17 0.67 -19.25 9.86
C LEU A 17 1.91 -19.71 9.07
N VAL A 18 2.12 -19.17 7.86
CA VAL A 18 3.25 -19.53 7.00
C VAL A 18 4.36 -18.48 6.99
N HIS A 19 4.24 -17.42 7.80
CA HIS A 19 5.26 -16.37 7.86
C HIS A 19 6.57 -16.88 8.52
N GLY A 20 7.66 -16.17 8.26
CA GLY A 20 8.98 -16.53 8.77
C GLY A 20 10.05 -15.66 8.15
N PRO A 21 11.29 -15.69 8.66
CA PRO A 21 12.31 -14.68 8.35
C PRO A 21 12.56 -14.47 6.84
N THR A 22 12.57 -15.56 6.07
CA THR A 22 12.77 -15.52 4.62
C THR A 22 11.57 -14.91 3.89
N LEU A 23 10.35 -15.35 4.23
CA LEU A 23 9.15 -14.87 3.57
C LEU A 23 8.86 -13.41 3.93
N ASP A 24 9.13 -13.04 5.18
CA ASP A 24 9.03 -11.67 5.67
C ASP A 24 10.00 -10.74 4.92
N ALA A 25 11.24 -11.19 4.69
CA ALA A 25 12.22 -10.41 3.91
C ALA A 25 11.76 -10.20 2.46
N ILE A 26 11.21 -11.24 1.83
CA ILE A 26 10.66 -11.16 0.46
C ILE A 26 9.51 -10.15 0.41
N PHE A 27 8.53 -10.26 1.32
CA PHE A 27 7.39 -9.35 1.30
C PHE A 27 7.76 -7.92 1.69
N LYS A 28 8.76 -7.70 2.54
CA LYS A 28 9.31 -6.36 2.80
C LYS A 28 9.93 -5.76 1.54
N ALA A 29 10.72 -6.53 0.80
CA ALA A 29 11.29 -6.07 -0.47
C ALA A 29 10.21 -5.76 -1.52
N ILE A 30 9.14 -6.55 -1.58
CA ILE A 30 7.99 -6.27 -2.45
C ILE A 30 7.25 -5.00 -1.98
N THR A 31 7.04 -4.85 -0.67
CA THR A 31 6.35 -3.69 -0.07
C THR A 31 7.11 -2.39 -0.37
N PHE A 32 8.45 -2.43 -0.33
CA PHE A 32 9.30 -1.29 -0.68
C PHE A 32 9.02 -0.74 -2.10
N LEU A 33 8.64 -1.58 -3.06
CA LEU A 33 8.25 -1.12 -4.41
C LEU A 33 6.95 -0.30 -4.44
N GLY A 34 6.20 -0.30 -3.34
CA GLY A 34 5.00 0.50 -3.12
C GLY A 34 5.17 1.65 -2.13
N GLU A 35 6.38 1.86 -1.60
CA GLU A 35 6.69 2.91 -0.63
C GLU A 35 7.00 4.25 -1.32
N GLU A 36 6.80 5.34 -0.58
CA GLU A 36 7.00 6.70 -1.08
C GLU A 36 8.46 6.95 -1.46
N GLU A 37 9.40 6.41 -0.68
CA GLU A 37 10.84 6.48 -0.91
C GLU A 37 11.22 5.90 -2.27
N PHE A 38 10.62 4.77 -2.66
CA PHE A 38 10.84 4.17 -3.97
C PHE A 38 10.28 5.07 -5.08
N PHE A 39 9.10 5.65 -4.90
CA PHE A 39 8.49 6.53 -5.90
C PHE A 39 9.22 7.86 -6.07
N ILE A 40 9.84 8.40 -5.01
CA ILE A 40 10.71 9.59 -5.10
C ILE A 40 11.90 9.34 -6.04
N MET A 41 12.39 8.10 -6.12
CA MET A 41 13.45 7.72 -7.06
C MET A 41 12.91 7.36 -8.45
N LEU A 42 11.77 6.67 -8.52
CA LEU A 42 11.20 6.18 -9.78
C LEU A 42 10.61 7.31 -10.64
N LEU A 43 9.83 8.21 -10.06
CA LEU A 43 9.12 9.26 -10.80
C LEU A 43 10.06 10.14 -11.62
N PRO A 44 11.16 10.67 -11.06
CA PRO A 44 12.07 11.53 -11.82
C PRO A 44 12.88 10.73 -12.85
N LEU A 45 13.19 9.46 -12.58
CA LEU A 45 13.84 8.58 -13.54
C LEU A 45 12.98 8.37 -14.79
N VAL A 46 11.68 8.09 -14.63
CA VAL A 46 10.77 7.96 -15.79
C VAL A 46 10.61 9.31 -16.50
N PHE A 47 10.43 10.39 -15.75
CA PHE A 47 10.21 11.73 -16.28
C PHE A 47 11.39 12.29 -17.09
N TRP A 48 12.62 12.10 -16.62
CA TRP A 48 13.81 12.65 -17.29
C TRP A 48 14.50 11.68 -18.24
N CYS A 49 14.54 10.39 -17.91
CA CYS A 49 15.40 9.43 -18.61
C CYS A 49 14.64 8.50 -19.56
N VAL A 50 13.31 8.37 -19.43
CA VAL A 50 12.51 7.46 -20.25
C VAL A 50 11.66 8.23 -21.25
N ASP A 51 10.64 8.94 -20.77
CA ASP A 51 9.75 9.76 -21.61
C ASP A 51 9.04 10.79 -20.73
N PHE A 52 9.12 12.06 -21.15
CA PHE A 52 8.53 13.17 -20.41
C PHE A 52 7.02 13.04 -20.25
N ALA A 53 6.30 12.64 -21.31
CA ALA A 53 4.85 12.56 -21.30
C ALA A 53 4.37 11.40 -20.40
N VAL A 54 5.06 10.25 -20.45
CA VAL A 54 4.81 9.12 -19.55
C VAL A 54 5.07 9.52 -18.10
N GLY A 55 6.20 10.16 -17.81
CA GLY A 55 6.53 10.61 -16.45
C GLY A 55 5.55 11.65 -15.92
N ALA A 56 5.16 12.62 -16.75
CA ALA A 56 4.19 13.65 -16.37
C ALA A 56 2.80 13.04 -16.08
N ARG A 57 2.34 12.11 -16.92
CA ARG A 57 1.10 11.35 -16.70
C ARG A 57 1.17 10.54 -15.42
N LEU A 58 2.26 9.81 -15.22
CA LEU A 58 2.49 8.98 -14.03
C LEU A 58 2.45 9.84 -12.75
N ALA A 59 3.17 10.95 -12.72
CA ALA A 59 3.17 11.87 -11.58
C ALA A 59 1.77 12.42 -11.28
N PHE A 60 1.04 12.86 -12.31
CA PHE A 60 -0.31 13.40 -12.15
C PHE A 60 -1.29 12.37 -11.60
N VAL A 61 -1.35 11.18 -12.21
CA VAL A 61 -2.26 10.11 -11.79
C VAL A 61 -1.89 9.61 -10.39
N PHE A 62 -0.59 9.46 -10.09
CA PHE A 62 -0.11 9.09 -8.77
C PHE A 62 -0.61 10.06 -7.69
N LEU A 63 -0.35 11.37 -7.86
CA LEU A 63 -0.76 12.40 -6.90
C LEU A 63 -2.27 12.49 -6.73
N LEU A 64 -3.02 12.47 -7.84
CA LEU A 64 -4.49 12.48 -7.80
C LEU A 64 -5.02 11.26 -7.03
N SER A 65 -4.43 10.09 -7.28
CA SER A 65 -4.81 8.86 -6.61
C SER A 65 -4.47 8.91 -5.12
N ALA A 66 -3.31 9.42 -4.73
CA ALA A 66 -2.89 9.56 -3.33
C ALA A 66 -3.81 10.51 -2.56
N TYR A 67 -4.21 11.63 -3.19
CA TYR A 67 -5.19 12.55 -2.64
C TYR A 67 -6.55 11.88 -2.42
N ALA A 68 -7.05 11.16 -3.42
CA ALA A 68 -8.31 10.41 -3.31
C ALA A 68 -8.23 9.32 -2.23
N ASN A 69 -7.12 8.58 -2.15
CA ASN A 69 -6.90 7.55 -1.13
C ASN A 69 -6.96 8.13 0.28
N THR A 70 -6.27 9.24 0.49
CA THR A 70 -6.26 9.96 1.78
C THR A 70 -7.66 10.43 2.14
N GLY A 71 -8.39 11.06 1.21
CA GLY A 71 -9.77 11.48 1.44
C GLY A 71 -10.69 10.31 1.81
N LEU A 72 -10.58 9.18 1.11
CA LEU A 72 -11.35 7.97 1.41
C LEU A 72 -10.97 7.36 2.76
N LYS A 73 -9.68 7.38 3.14
CA LYS A 73 -9.22 6.93 4.46
C LYS A 73 -9.91 7.69 5.58
N TYR A 74 -9.98 9.02 5.48
CA TYR A 74 -10.67 9.85 6.48
C TYR A 74 -12.19 9.65 6.43
N LEU A 75 -12.77 9.44 5.25
CA LEU A 75 -14.21 9.19 5.10
C LEU A 75 -14.64 7.88 5.77
N PHE A 76 -13.90 6.79 5.56
CA PHE A 76 -14.24 5.49 6.13
C PHE A 76 -13.77 5.30 7.57
N ALA A 77 -12.67 5.98 7.96
CA ALA A 77 -12.07 5.91 9.29
C ALA A 77 -11.92 4.46 9.81
N HIS A 78 -11.66 3.51 8.90
CA HIS A 78 -11.66 2.10 9.25
C HIS A 78 -10.42 1.76 10.09
N PRO A 79 -10.56 1.10 11.25
CA PRO A 79 -9.43 0.74 12.10
C PRO A 79 -8.50 -0.24 11.40
N ARG A 80 -7.21 -0.21 11.74
CA ARG A 80 -6.27 -1.22 11.24
C ARG A 80 -6.45 -2.54 11.98
N PRO A 81 -6.12 -3.70 11.37
CA PRO A 81 -6.27 -5.00 12.03
C PRO A 81 -5.56 -5.09 13.39
N PHE A 82 -4.36 -4.50 13.51
CA PHE A 82 -3.60 -4.51 14.76
C PHE A 82 -4.16 -3.62 15.88
N GLU A 83 -5.08 -2.71 15.56
CA GLU A 83 -5.81 -1.93 16.57
C GLU A 83 -6.92 -2.77 17.21
N LEU A 84 -7.40 -3.79 16.49
CA LEU A 84 -8.38 -4.76 16.98
C LEU A 84 -7.70 -5.95 17.68
N ASP A 85 -6.58 -6.44 17.13
CA ASP A 85 -5.75 -7.48 17.73
C ASP A 85 -4.25 -7.17 17.54
N PRO A 86 -3.55 -6.70 18.59
CA PRO A 86 -2.12 -6.39 18.49
C PRO A 86 -1.24 -7.56 18.04
N ALA A 87 -1.68 -8.81 18.21
CA ALA A 87 -0.92 -10.00 17.83
C ALA A 87 -0.71 -10.12 16.31
N VAL A 88 -1.55 -9.49 15.48
CA VAL A 88 -1.40 -9.55 14.01
C VAL A 88 -0.44 -8.49 13.46
N LYS A 89 0.19 -7.68 14.32
CA LYS A 89 1.11 -6.60 13.88
C LYS A 89 2.48 -7.17 13.48
N LEU A 90 2.79 -7.13 12.19
CA LEU A 90 4.11 -7.51 11.64
C LEU A 90 4.98 -6.33 11.17
N HIS A 91 4.37 -5.16 10.97
CA HIS A 91 5.05 -3.95 10.51
C HIS A 91 4.34 -2.72 11.09
N ASP A 92 5.09 -1.65 11.30
CA ASP A 92 4.54 -0.36 11.73
C ASP A 92 3.83 0.34 10.58
N ALA A 93 2.67 0.91 10.86
CA ALA A 93 1.95 1.69 9.87
C ALA A 93 1.04 2.70 10.56
N GLU A 94 0.87 3.86 9.92
CA GLU A 94 0.10 4.97 10.48
C GLU A 94 -1.23 5.19 9.73
N GLY A 95 -2.18 5.87 10.38
CA GLY A 95 -3.47 6.23 9.80
C GLY A 95 -4.44 5.05 9.58
N TYR A 96 -5.57 5.32 8.92
CA TYR A 96 -6.66 4.35 8.74
C TYR A 96 -6.34 3.21 7.78
N GLY A 97 -7.00 2.07 7.98
CA GLY A 97 -6.74 0.81 7.25
C GLY A 97 -7.35 0.71 5.85
N LEU A 98 -8.47 1.39 5.58
CA LEU A 98 -9.18 1.28 4.31
C LEU A 98 -9.34 2.65 3.64
N PRO A 99 -9.07 2.78 2.33
CA PRO A 99 -8.43 1.81 1.42
C PRO A 99 -6.91 1.67 1.62
N SER A 100 -6.31 0.61 1.09
CA SER A 100 -4.86 0.38 1.14
C SER A 100 -4.12 1.33 0.18
N GLY A 101 -3.20 2.13 0.71
CA GLY A 101 -2.35 3.04 -0.08
C GLY A 101 -1.38 2.29 -0.98
N HIS A 102 -0.60 1.36 -0.43
CA HIS A 102 0.39 0.58 -1.19
C HIS A 102 -0.26 -0.22 -2.33
N SER A 103 -1.40 -0.85 -2.07
CA SER A 103 -2.12 -1.61 -3.11
C SER A 103 -2.62 -0.70 -4.23
N GLN A 104 -3.12 0.49 -3.90
CA GLN A 104 -3.58 1.45 -4.90
C GLN A 104 -2.40 2.04 -5.69
N SER A 105 -1.33 2.45 -5.02
CA SER A 105 -0.13 3.00 -5.63
C SER A 105 0.51 1.99 -6.59
N ALA A 106 0.58 0.71 -6.22
CA ALA A 106 1.09 -0.34 -7.10
C ALA A 106 0.29 -0.42 -8.41
N VAL A 107 -1.05 -0.45 -8.35
CA VAL A 107 -1.90 -0.50 -9.54
C VAL A 107 -1.72 0.76 -10.40
N VAL A 108 -1.68 1.94 -9.77
CA VAL A 108 -1.55 3.21 -10.48
C VAL A 108 -0.19 3.32 -11.16
N VAL A 109 0.89 3.05 -10.44
CA VAL A 109 2.26 3.24 -10.95
C VAL A 109 2.56 2.21 -12.03
N TRP A 110 2.43 0.93 -11.71
CA TRP A 110 2.79 -0.12 -12.65
C TRP A 110 1.80 -0.21 -13.82
N GLY A 111 0.51 0.06 -13.58
CA GLY A 111 -0.49 0.13 -14.64
C GLY A 111 -0.35 1.34 -15.56
N THR A 112 0.27 2.45 -15.12
CA THR A 112 0.54 3.60 -15.99
C THR A 112 1.80 3.41 -16.84
N ILE A 113 2.73 2.56 -16.38
CA ILE A 113 4.00 2.26 -17.05
C ILE A 113 3.85 1.11 -18.07
N ALA A 114 3.00 0.12 -17.79
CA ALA A 114 2.69 -1.00 -18.69
C ALA A 114 2.02 -0.55 -19.99
#